data_AF-A0A3L6KU79-F1
#
_entry.id   AF-A0A3L6KU79-F1
#
_cell.length_a   1.000
_cell.length_b   1.000
_cell.length_c   1.000
_cell.angle_alpha   90.00
_cell.angle_beta   90.00
_cell.angle_gamma   90.00
#
_symmetry.space_group_name_H-M   'P 1'
#
loop_
_entity.id
_entity.type
_entity.pdbx_description
1 polymer ?
#
loop_
_entity_poly.entity_id
_entity_poly.type
_entity_poly.pdbx_seq_one_letter_code
_entity_poly.pdbx_strand_id
1 'polypeptide(L)'
;MRKQLFFTLARPCVAVGRRFISGDNKSIDSSAFISDDDALRGELASALDTEGHALPFDVHLQQPHSSGDGTAGDTSTIQLEKLSHPPARFDLLTNSFVYKWQTKAALARKVSGPMREWAAELKYRTGVHIELEPTYPERLSENAVKGSGSDDGDGTQWGAYETADDVDITVYLFGSERGIFNCHKLMEAAIQQDPVYVRLGIFRRLANSSEVEWLMLRRINRELRPPDIPPISLKLPGKWTLLYERYKEAAIRTLWEETGITVDASNVYPTGHLYQTVPQYYWRVPVRYFVAEVPSDIRVEGPQVVPLQYMRNWDARLLRQSPDPIDRAWAQLADPATGCAWMKASMIDQLQKPLRGDNYMAIRYTPPPYSNLQEVVGLGDGSITPSTGNGEDAS
;
A
#
# COMPACT_ATOMS: atom_id res chain seq x y z
N MET A 1 -47.85 -13.15 26.71
CA MET A 1 -48.07 -14.49 27.32
C MET A 1 -47.13 -15.51 26.67
N ARG A 2 -46.65 -16.53 27.40
CA ARG A 2 -45.71 -17.57 26.93
C ARG A 2 -46.41 -18.91 26.67
N LYS A 3 -45.89 -19.71 25.73
CA LYS A 3 -45.72 -21.20 25.69
C LYS A 3 -45.29 -21.60 24.25
N GLN A 4 -44.04 -21.99 23.99
CA GLN A 4 -43.47 -23.36 24.07
C GLN A 4 -44.22 -24.39 23.18
N LEU A 5 -43.68 -24.83 22.03
CA LEU A 5 -42.57 -25.77 21.78
C LEU A 5 -42.94 -27.25 21.97
N PHE A 6 -42.75 -28.08 20.93
CA PHE A 6 -42.15 -29.43 21.02
C PHE A 6 -41.59 -29.89 19.65
N PHE A 7 -40.48 -30.63 19.70
CA PHE A 7 -39.80 -31.28 18.57
C PHE A 7 -40.22 -32.76 18.47
N THR A 8 -39.99 -33.39 17.31
CA THR A 8 -39.70 -34.84 17.26
C THR A 8 -38.76 -35.21 16.10
N LEU A 9 -37.82 -36.12 16.37
CA LEU A 9 -36.84 -36.71 15.45
C LEU A 9 -37.31 -38.11 14.98
N ALA A 10 -36.86 -38.56 13.80
CA ALA A 10 -36.11 -39.83 13.59
C ALA A 10 -36.20 -40.40 12.15
N ARG A 11 -35.09 -40.99 11.68
CA ARG A 11 -35.01 -42.01 10.60
C ARG A 11 -34.83 -43.40 11.25
N PRO A 12 -35.38 -44.48 10.66
CA PRO A 12 -34.55 -45.55 10.06
C PRO A 12 -35.13 -46.02 8.69
N CYS A 13 -34.36 -46.39 7.64
CA CYS A 13 -33.45 -47.52 7.39
C CYS A 13 -34.08 -48.84 6.87
N VAL A 14 -33.71 -49.18 5.62
CA VAL A 14 -33.41 -50.52 5.04
C VAL A 14 -34.53 -51.54 4.68
N ALA A 15 -34.49 -51.99 3.42
CA ALA A 15 -34.72 -53.37 2.95
C ALA A 15 -33.60 -53.68 1.93
N VAL A 16 -32.71 -54.67 2.07
CA VAL A 16 -32.87 -56.15 2.00
C VAL A 16 -33.48 -56.61 0.65
N GLY A 17 -32.84 -57.43 -0.18
CA GLY A 17 -31.50 -58.04 -0.16
C GLY A 17 -31.45 -59.37 -0.94
N ARG A 18 -30.26 -59.96 -1.18
CA ARG A 18 -30.04 -61.41 -1.39
C ARG A 18 -28.55 -61.77 -1.31
N ARG A 19 -28.23 -62.95 -0.77
CA ARG A 19 -26.88 -63.53 -0.60
C ARG A 19 -26.69 -64.73 -1.54
N PHE A 20 -25.44 -65.09 -1.88
CA PHE A 20 -24.98 -66.49 -1.84
C PHE A 20 -23.44 -66.62 -1.69
N ILE A 21 -23.02 -67.81 -1.24
CA ILE A 21 -21.70 -68.29 -0.77
C ILE A 21 -21.06 -69.18 -1.85
N SER A 22 -19.74 -69.38 -2.00
CA SER A 22 -18.47 -68.70 -1.64
C SER A 22 -17.30 -69.60 -2.12
N GLY A 23 -16.04 -69.13 -2.18
CA GLY A 23 -14.88 -70.04 -2.39
C GLY A 23 -13.58 -69.46 -2.96
N ASP A 24 -12.54 -69.47 -2.11
CA ASP A 24 -11.11 -69.78 -2.34
C ASP A 24 -10.26 -69.18 -3.48
N ASN A 25 -9.28 -68.37 -3.04
CA ASN A 25 -7.84 -68.44 -3.33
C ASN A 25 -7.31 -68.71 -4.76
N LYS A 26 -6.59 -67.72 -5.32
CA LYS A 26 -5.21 -67.92 -5.85
C LYS A 26 -4.43 -66.61 -6.01
N SER A 27 -3.11 -66.76 -6.11
CA SER A 27 -2.06 -65.72 -6.02
C SER A 27 -1.98 -64.76 -7.21
N ILE A 28 -1.57 -63.52 -6.93
CA ILE A 28 -1.04 -62.58 -7.93
C ILE A 28 0.36 -62.15 -7.46
N ASP A 29 1.38 -62.51 -8.24
CA ASP A 29 2.71 -61.91 -8.14
C ASP A 29 2.66 -60.47 -8.66
N SER A 30 3.29 -59.54 -7.95
CA SER A 30 3.39 -58.12 -8.33
C SER A 30 4.84 -57.66 -8.41
N SER A 31 5.62 -58.29 -9.29
CA SER A 31 6.97 -57.85 -9.66
C SER A 31 6.93 -56.86 -10.83
N ALA A 32 6.36 -55.67 -10.60
CA ALA A 32 6.29 -54.58 -11.58
C ALA A 32 6.24 -53.20 -10.90
N PHE A 33 7.30 -52.85 -10.16
CA PHE A 33 7.56 -51.49 -9.69
C PHE A 33 8.95 -51.07 -10.19
N ILE A 34 9.02 -50.30 -11.30
CA ILE A 34 10.17 -49.49 -11.74
C ILE A 34 9.73 -48.58 -12.92
N SER A 35 10.14 -47.30 -12.86
CA SER A 35 10.16 -46.24 -13.89
C SER A 35 8.86 -45.78 -14.57
N ASP A 36 8.27 -44.70 -14.02
CA ASP A 36 7.44 -43.71 -14.73
C ASP A 36 8.04 -42.28 -14.71
N ASP A 37 9.20 -42.08 -14.07
CA ASP A 37 9.74 -40.75 -13.71
C ASP A 37 10.52 -40.04 -14.84
N ASP A 38 10.98 -40.80 -15.84
CA ASP A 38 11.72 -40.23 -17.00
C ASP A 38 10.79 -39.66 -18.09
N ALA A 39 9.53 -40.12 -18.17
CA ALA A 39 8.56 -39.63 -19.15
C ALA A 39 8.15 -38.17 -18.87
N LEU A 40 7.95 -37.82 -17.60
CA LEU A 40 7.54 -36.48 -17.15
C LEU A 40 8.63 -35.41 -17.35
N ARG A 41 9.90 -35.81 -17.49
CA ARG A 41 11.00 -34.87 -17.79
C ARG A 41 11.11 -34.53 -19.27
N GLY A 42 10.65 -35.41 -20.16
CA GLY A 42 10.64 -35.16 -21.61
C GLY A 42 9.62 -34.09 -22.03
N GLU A 43 8.40 -34.17 -21.50
CA GLU A 43 7.32 -33.23 -21.87
C GLU A 43 7.57 -31.80 -21.37
N LEU A 44 8.21 -31.64 -20.20
CA LEU A 44 8.52 -30.30 -19.67
C LEU A 44 9.62 -29.57 -20.47
N ALA A 45 10.53 -30.32 -21.10
CA ALA A 45 11.57 -29.76 -21.95
C ALA A 45 11.04 -29.37 -23.34
N SER A 46 10.07 -30.14 -23.88
CA SER A 46 9.49 -29.86 -25.20
C SER A 46 8.51 -28.67 -25.21
N ALA A 47 8.09 -28.18 -24.05
CA ALA A 47 7.15 -27.05 -23.92
C ALA A 47 7.83 -25.66 -23.88
N LEU A 48 9.17 -25.59 -23.90
CA LEU A 48 9.93 -24.34 -23.74
C LEU A 48 10.55 -23.77 -25.04
N ASP A 49 10.59 -24.55 -26.13
CA ASP A 49 11.29 -24.17 -27.38
C ASP A 49 10.35 -23.69 -28.52
N THR A 50 9.03 -23.67 -28.33
CA THR A 50 8.08 -23.22 -29.38
C THR A 50 6.93 -22.36 -28.87
N GLU A 51 7.21 -21.13 -28.44
CA GLU A 51 6.18 -20.06 -28.41
C GLU A 51 6.76 -18.66 -28.66
N GLY A 52 7.23 -18.44 -29.89
CA GLY A 52 7.67 -17.12 -30.37
C GLY A 52 6.50 -16.21 -30.76
N HIS A 53 5.78 -15.64 -29.77
CA HIS A 53 4.75 -14.62 -30.01
C HIS A 53 4.95 -13.38 -29.12
N ALA A 54 5.00 -12.21 -29.76
CA ALA A 54 5.26 -10.95 -29.09
C ALA A 54 4.04 -10.44 -28.31
N LEU A 55 4.21 -10.29 -26.99
CA LEU A 55 3.28 -9.55 -26.13
C LEU A 55 3.80 -8.13 -25.91
N PRO A 56 2.98 -7.08 -26.08
CA PRO A 56 3.38 -5.71 -25.79
C PRO A 56 3.23 -5.40 -24.29
N PHE A 57 4.22 -4.69 -23.73
CA PHE A 57 4.24 -4.15 -22.36
C PHE A 57 4.33 -5.15 -21.21
N ASP A 58 5.46 -5.83 -21.13
CA ASP A 58 6.00 -6.30 -19.85
C ASP A 58 6.45 -5.08 -19.02
N VAL A 59 5.62 -4.66 -18.07
CA VAL A 59 5.90 -3.52 -17.18
C VAL A 59 7.15 -3.87 -16.36
N HIS A 60 8.25 -3.16 -16.61
CA HIS A 60 9.56 -3.41 -16.00
C HIS A 60 9.56 -3.24 -14.47
N LEU A 61 9.07 -4.25 -13.74
CA LEU A 61 9.17 -4.36 -12.28
C LEU A 61 10.60 -4.69 -11.80
N GLN A 62 11.53 -4.96 -12.71
CA GLN A 62 12.96 -5.08 -12.42
C GLN A 62 13.76 -4.24 -13.42
N GLN A 63 14.37 -3.16 -12.93
CA GLN A 63 15.45 -2.50 -13.66
C GLN A 63 16.73 -3.34 -13.56
N PRO A 64 17.55 -3.43 -14.62
CA PRO A 64 18.79 -4.18 -14.61
C PRO A 64 19.82 -3.54 -13.67
N HIS A 65 20.47 -4.36 -12.85
CA HIS A 65 21.53 -3.92 -11.96
C HIS A 65 22.77 -3.49 -12.75
N SER A 66 23.12 -2.20 -12.70
CA SER A 66 24.42 -1.72 -13.15
C SER A 66 25.50 -2.13 -12.15
N SER A 67 26.29 -3.14 -12.51
CA SER A 67 27.46 -3.59 -11.76
C SER A 67 28.60 -2.57 -11.88
N GLY A 68 28.60 -1.57 -10.99
CA GLY A 68 29.72 -0.66 -10.81
C GLY A 68 30.81 -1.32 -9.97
N ASP A 69 31.90 -1.74 -10.62
CA ASP A 69 33.09 -2.24 -9.95
C ASP A 69 33.83 -1.05 -9.32
N GLY A 70 33.93 -1.02 -7.99
CA GLY A 70 34.44 0.15 -7.27
C GLY A 70 34.72 -0.18 -5.80
N THR A 71 36.00 -0.25 -5.45
CA THR A 71 36.47 -0.42 -4.08
C THR A 71 36.13 0.81 -3.23
N ALA A 72 35.02 0.74 -2.51
CA ALA A 72 34.66 1.68 -1.44
C ALA A 72 35.10 1.11 -0.08
N GLY A 73 35.51 1.98 0.85
CA GLY A 73 35.80 1.57 2.23
C GLY A 73 34.49 1.27 2.96
N ASP A 74 34.31 0.02 3.40
CA ASP A 74 33.09 -0.41 4.09
C ASP A 74 32.95 0.19 5.50
N THR A 75 32.29 1.34 5.59
CA THR A 75 31.53 1.73 6.78
C THR A 75 30.04 1.50 6.50
N SER A 76 29.62 0.24 6.64
CA SER A 76 28.21 -0.16 6.49
C SER A 76 27.32 0.61 7.47
N THR A 77 26.31 1.31 6.95
CA THR A 77 25.39 2.10 7.80
C THR A 77 24.40 1.20 8.54
N ILE A 78 24.18 -0.02 8.02
CA ILE A 78 23.34 -1.03 8.66
C ILE A 78 24.25 -2.05 9.35
N GLN A 79 24.26 -2.02 10.68
CA GLN A 79 25.01 -2.98 11.49
C GLN A 79 24.06 -4.04 12.06
N LEU A 80 24.27 -5.30 11.66
CA LEU A 80 23.43 -6.43 12.06
C LEU A 80 24.07 -7.22 13.21
N GLU A 81 23.32 -7.44 14.27
CA GLU A 81 23.68 -8.32 15.39
C GLU A 81 23.04 -9.70 15.18
N LYS A 82 23.86 -10.76 15.14
CA LYS A 82 23.35 -12.14 15.04
C LYS A 82 22.78 -12.57 16.39
N LEU A 83 21.54 -13.02 16.40
CA LEU A 83 20.94 -13.63 17.59
C LEU A 83 21.17 -15.14 17.55
N SER A 84 21.81 -15.69 18.59
CA SER A 84 22.06 -17.14 18.68
C SER A 84 20.78 -17.97 18.75
N HIS A 85 19.69 -17.38 19.27
CA HIS A 85 18.37 -17.98 19.35
C HIS A 85 17.30 -16.90 19.04
N PRO A 86 16.16 -17.25 18.41
CA PRO A 86 15.05 -16.32 18.23
C PRO A 86 14.48 -15.88 19.60
N PRO A 87 13.96 -14.64 19.72
CA PRO A 87 13.14 -14.27 20.88
C PRO A 87 11.90 -15.18 20.96
N ALA A 88 11.51 -15.61 22.16
CA ALA A 88 10.44 -16.60 22.36
C ALA A 88 9.08 -16.24 21.70
N ARG A 89 8.79 -14.94 21.50
CA ARG A 89 7.59 -14.48 20.77
C ARG A 89 7.60 -14.77 19.26
N PHE A 90 8.76 -15.11 18.69
CA PHE A 90 8.98 -15.45 17.29
C PHE A 90 9.35 -16.93 17.07
N ASP A 91 9.30 -17.74 18.12
CA ASP A 91 9.78 -19.14 18.13
C ASP A 91 9.03 -20.07 17.13
N LEU A 92 7.89 -19.62 16.59
CA LEU A 92 7.17 -20.30 15.50
C LEU A 92 7.93 -20.32 14.16
N LEU A 93 9.02 -19.57 14.01
CA LEU A 93 9.89 -19.55 12.82
C LEU A 93 11.07 -20.54 12.96
N THR A 94 10.75 -21.79 13.29
CA THR A 94 11.61 -22.83 13.90
C THR A 94 12.86 -23.30 13.14
N ASN A 95 13.25 -22.72 12.00
CA ASN A 95 14.43 -23.12 11.22
C ASN A 95 15.21 -21.96 10.54
N SER A 96 15.02 -20.72 10.97
CA SER A 96 15.67 -19.54 10.36
C SER A 96 16.77 -18.95 11.25
N PHE A 97 17.85 -18.45 10.64
CA PHE A 97 18.77 -17.54 11.33
C PHE A 97 18.04 -16.22 11.60
N VAL A 98 18.34 -15.61 12.75
CA VAL A 98 17.76 -14.33 13.14
C VAL A 98 18.85 -13.29 13.35
N TYR A 99 18.67 -12.14 12.69
CA TYR A 99 19.51 -10.96 12.86
C TYR A 99 18.67 -9.79 13.35
N LYS A 100 19.28 -8.95 14.20
CA LYS A 100 18.69 -7.76 14.80
C LYS A 100 19.43 -6.52 14.28
N TRP A 101 18.69 -5.51 13.86
CA TRP A 101 19.22 -4.18 13.55
C TRP A 101 18.55 -3.15 14.46
N GLN A 102 19.34 -2.51 15.30
CA GLN A 102 18.90 -1.44 16.18
C GLN A 102 19.05 -0.10 15.46
N THR A 103 17.97 0.65 15.29
CA THR A 103 18.00 1.88 14.48
C THR A 103 16.87 2.85 14.83
N LYS A 104 16.73 3.92 14.05
CA LYS A 104 15.66 4.92 14.14
C LYS A 104 14.59 4.70 13.08
N ALA A 105 13.37 5.13 13.36
CA ALA A 105 12.23 5.04 12.44
C ALA A 105 12.51 5.71 11.09
N ALA A 106 13.31 6.78 11.06
CA ALA A 106 13.80 7.43 9.83
C ALA A 106 14.42 6.46 8.80
N LEU A 107 15.10 5.40 9.27
CA LEU A 107 15.74 4.39 8.43
C LEU A 107 14.91 3.10 8.35
N ALA A 108 14.37 2.62 9.47
CA ALA A 108 13.55 1.42 9.51
C ALA A 108 12.30 1.52 8.62
N ARG A 109 11.67 2.71 8.56
CA ARG A 109 10.53 2.95 7.66
C ARG A 109 10.89 2.72 6.20
N LYS A 110 12.13 3.03 5.79
CA LYS A 110 12.57 2.90 4.40
C LYS A 110 12.65 1.44 3.96
N VAL A 111 13.16 0.55 4.81
CA VAL A 111 13.24 -0.88 4.50
C VAL A 111 11.88 -1.59 4.55
N SER A 112 10.94 -1.10 5.38
CA SER A 112 9.55 -1.58 5.31
C SER A 112 8.81 -1.05 4.08
N GLY A 113 9.05 0.21 3.71
CA GLY A 113 8.39 0.90 2.61
C GLY A 113 6.89 1.15 2.83
N PRO A 114 6.21 1.71 1.80
CA PRO A 114 4.80 2.07 1.89
C PRO A 114 3.95 0.81 2.05
N MET A 115 3.10 0.74 3.08
CA MET A 115 2.23 -0.42 3.38
C MET A 115 2.97 -1.78 3.54
N ARG A 116 4.25 -1.80 3.93
CA ARG A 116 5.14 -2.99 3.99
C ARG A 116 5.49 -3.60 2.63
N GLU A 117 5.23 -2.91 1.52
CA GLU A 117 5.45 -3.43 0.17
C GLU A 117 6.95 -3.57 -0.17
N TRP A 118 7.84 -2.72 0.36
CA TRP A 118 9.29 -2.93 0.19
C TRP A 118 9.80 -4.09 1.04
N ALA A 119 9.24 -4.33 2.23
CA ALA A 119 9.54 -5.54 2.99
C ALA A 119 9.05 -6.81 2.25
N ALA A 120 7.90 -6.75 1.58
CA ALA A 120 7.42 -7.84 0.72
C ALA A 120 8.33 -8.02 -0.52
N GLU A 121 8.85 -6.95 -1.09
CA GLU A 121 9.79 -6.99 -2.22
C GLU A 121 11.18 -7.53 -1.82
N LEU A 122 11.70 -7.15 -0.65
CA LEU A 122 12.91 -7.71 -0.05
C LEU A 122 12.72 -9.22 0.21
N LYS A 123 11.56 -9.63 0.71
CA LYS A 123 11.19 -11.04 0.87
C LYS A 123 11.12 -11.78 -0.46
N TYR A 124 10.57 -11.18 -1.51
CA TYR A 124 10.55 -11.75 -2.85
C TYR A 124 11.96 -11.93 -3.42
N ARG A 125 12.83 -10.92 -3.28
CA ARG A 125 14.21 -10.93 -3.81
C ARG A 125 15.18 -11.83 -3.03
N THR A 126 14.91 -12.15 -1.75
CA THR A 126 15.90 -12.79 -0.87
C THR A 126 15.39 -13.95 0.01
N GLY A 127 14.07 -14.13 0.10
CA GLY A 127 13.42 -15.05 1.04
C GLY A 127 13.37 -14.56 2.49
N VAL A 128 13.99 -13.42 2.83
CA VAL A 128 14.04 -12.90 4.21
C VAL A 128 12.72 -12.27 4.61
N HIS A 129 12.17 -12.67 5.75
CA HIS A 129 11.03 -12.00 6.37
C HIS A 129 11.52 -10.90 7.33
N ILE A 130 10.87 -9.74 7.31
CA ILE A 130 11.24 -8.56 8.09
C ILE A 130 10.10 -8.18 9.03
N GLU A 131 10.38 -8.09 10.34
CA GLU A 131 9.49 -7.49 11.34
C GLU A 131 10.11 -6.25 11.98
N LEU A 132 9.26 -5.30 12.38
CA LEU A 132 9.65 -4.04 13.00
C LEU A 132 8.88 -3.88 14.32
N GLU A 133 9.59 -3.56 15.39
CA GLU A 133 9.01 -3.29 16.71
C GLU A 133 9.58 -1.98 17.27
N PRO A 134 8.78 -1.12 17.92
CA PRO A 134 9.32 -0.07 18.78
C PRO A 134 10.15 -0.70 19.89
N THR A 135 11.38 -0.23 20.08
CA THR A 135 12.27 -0.73 21.15
C THR A 135 11.75 -0.31 22.52
N TYR A 136 11.16 0.88 22.59
CA TYR A 136 10.70 1.56 23.81
C TYR A 136 9.25 2.05 23.63
N PRO A 137 8.26 1.13 23.52
CA PRO A 137 6.86 1.45 23.21
C PRO A 137 6.18 2.31 24.28
N GLU A 138 6.66 2.28 25.53
CA GLU A 138 6.19 3.11 26.63
C GLU A 138 6.29 4.62 26.31
N ARG A 139 7.36 5.06 25.63
CA ARG A 139 7.55 6.46 25.20
C ARG A 139 6.51 6.94 24.18
N LEU A 140 5.88 6.01 23.44
CA LEU A 140 4.81 6.35 22.48
C LEU A 140 3.46 6.56 23.16
N SER A 141 3.30 6.03 24.38
CA SER A 141 2.14 6.21 25.26
C SER A 141 2.24 7.47 26.12
N GLU A 142 3.42 8.09 26.19
CA GLU A 142 3.66 9.27 27.00
C GLU A 142 3.28 10.55 26.23
N ASN A 143 2.28 11.26 26.76
CA ASN A 143 1.90 12.56 26.23
C ASN A 143 2.89 13.63 26.73
N ALA A 144 3.46 14.42 25.81
CA ALA A 144 4.36 15.55 26.11
C ALA A 144 3.74 16.64 27.03
N VAL A 145 2.45 16.51 27.37
CA VAL A 145 1.72 17.37 28.33
C VAL A 145 2.20 17.19 29.78
N LYS A 146 2.97 16.14 30.11
CA LYS A 146 3.70 16.04 31.41
C LYS A 146 4.94 16.94 31.49
N GLY A 147 4.88 18.13 30.89
CA GLY A 147 5.96 19.11 30.78
C GLY A 147 5.85 20.30 31.75
N SER A 148 5.11 20.19 32.85
CA SER A 148 5.02 21.25 33.86
C SER A 148 4.62 20.72 35.24
N GLY A 149 5.62 20.36 36.05
CA GLY A 149 5.46 20.20 37.51
C GLY A 149 5.55 18.78 38.07
N SER A 150 6.78 18.26 38.20
CA SER A 150 7.22 17.51 39.39
C SER A 150 8.74 17.28 39.30
N ASP A 151 9.50 18.02 40.09
CA ASP A 151 10.96 17.82 40.29
C ASP A 151 11.17 16.67 41.29
N ASP A 152 10.61 15.51 40.98
CA ASP A 152 10.72 14.29 41.78
C ASP A 152 11.69 13.32 41.10
N GLY A 153 12.87 13.16 41.71
CA GLY A 153 13.98 12.42 41.15
C GLY A 153 13.80 10.90 41.17
N ASP A 154 13.08 10.36 40.17
CA ASP A 154 13.26 8.98 39.72
C ASP A 154 14.07 8.94 38.42
N GLY A 155 14.92 7.91 38.27
CA GLY A 155 15.97 7.82 37.25
C GLY A 155 15.50 7.54 35.82
N THR A 156 14.22 7.77 35.51
CA THR A 156 13.65 7.60 34.18
C THR A 156 14.14 8.69 33.22
N GLN A 157 15.25 8.40 32.56
CA GLN A 157 15.87 9.14 31.44
C GLN A 157 15.00 9.19 30.15
N TRP A 158 13.68 9.10 30.30
CA TRP A 158 12.73 8.69 29.27
C TRP A 158 11.55 9.66 29.26
N GLY A 159 11.52 10.54 28.26
CA GLY A 159 10.36 11.37 27.93
C GLY A 159 9.78 11.00 26.55
N ALA A 160 8.64 11.58 26.20
CA ALA A 160 8.04 11.44 24.87
C ALA A 160 9.03 11.74 23.71
N TYR A 161 8.80 11.14 22.55
CA TYR A 161 9.56 11.49 21.33
C TYR A 161 9.09 12.83 20.75
N GLU A 162 10.02 13.69 20.36
CA GLU A 162 9.71 14.97 19.71
C GLU A 162 9.18 14.78 18.29
N THR A 163 9.85 13.93 17.48
CA THR A 163 9.42 13.62 16.11
C THR A 163 9.22 12.11 15.89
N ALA A 164 8.51 11.77 14.82
CA ALA A 164 8.27 10.38 14.45
C ALA A 164 9.47 9.67 13.82
N ASP A 165 10.54 10.42 13.53
CA ASP A 165 11.76 9.91 12.92
C ASP A 165 12.79 9.48 13.98
N ASP A 166 12.70 10.06 15.20
CA ASP A 166 13.54 9.75 16.36
C ASP A 166 13.17 8.45 17.10
N VAL A 167 12.01 7.87 16.77
CA VAL A 167 11.48 6.67 17.43
C VAL A 167 12.47 5.51 17.26
N ASP A 168 12.92 4.91 18.36
CA ASP A 168 13.81 3.75 18.36
C ASP A 168 13.07 2.49 17.88
N ILE A 169 13.57 1.89 16.81
CA ILE A 169 13.01 0.69 16.18
C ILE A 169 14.04 -0.44 16.21
N THR A 170 13.58 -1.59 16.68
CA THR A 170 14.27 -2.87 16.52
C THR A 170 13.72 -3.55 15.27
N VAL A 171 14.58 -3.80 14.28
CA VAL A 171 14.22 -4.55 13.06
C VAL A 171 14.77 -5.97 13.19
N TYR A 172 13.91 -6.97 13.00
CA TYR A 172 14.27 -8.38 12.99
C TYR A 172 14.21 -8.94 11.57
N LEU A 173 15.27 -9.66 11.18
CA LEU A 173 15.41 -10.32 9.89
C LEU A 173 15.45 -11.84 10.11
N PHE A 174 14.57 -12.57 9.46
CA PHE A 174 14.45 -14.03 9.56
C PHE A 174 14.70 -14.67 8.20
N GLY A 175 15.74 -15.51 8.07
CA GLY A 175 16.01 -16.22 6.82
C GLY A 175 17.25 -17.10 6.84
N SER A 176 17.74 -17.46 5.65
CA SER A 176 19.02 -18.17 5.48
C SER A 176 20.19 -17.19 5.52
N GLU A 177 21.39 -17.67 5.87
CA GLU A 177 22.62 -16.85 5.93
C GLU A 177 22.88 -16.06 4.65
N ARG A 178 22.75 -16.71 3.48
CA ARG A 178 22.87 -16.07 2.16
C ARG A 178 21.73 -15.09 1.88
N GLY A 179 20.51 -15.40 2.33
CA GLY A 179 19.35 -14.50 2.24
C GLY A 179 19.59 -13.21 3.01
N ILE A 180 20.07 -13.30 4.25
CA ILE A 180 20.40 -12.15 5.10
C ILE A 180 21.49 -11.29 4.46
N PHE A 181 22.59 -11.88 3.97
CA PHE A 181 23.66 -11.14 3.29
C PHE A 181 23.17 -10.35 2.06
N ASN A 182 22.31 -10.97 1.23
CA ASN A 182 21.71 -10.29 0.09
C ASN A 182 20.71 -9.21 0.53
N CYS A 183 19.90 -9.48 1.56
CA CYS A 183 18.92 -8.54 2.09
C CYS A 183 19.59 -7.31 2.72
N HIS A 184 20.71 -7.51 3.42
CA HIS A 184 21.53 -6.43 3.99
C HIS A 184 21.97 -5.43 2.91
N LYS A 185 22.57 -5.89 1.81
CA LYS A 185 22.95 -5.02 0.67
C LYS A 185 21.77 -4.27 0.05
N LEU A 186 20.63 -4.94 -0.13
CA LEU A 186 19.42 -4.29 -0.65
C LEU A 186 18.86 -3.25 0.33
N MET A 187 18.89 -3.53 1.64
CA MET A 187 18.50 -2.59 2.68
C MET A 187 19.41 -1.36 2.73
N GLU A 188 20.74 -1.53 2.61
CA GLU A 188 21.70 -0.42 2.58
C GLU A 188 21.45 0.52 1.39
N ALA A 189 21.14 -0.04 0.22
CA ALA A 189 20.76 0.76 -0.94
C ALA A 189 19.32 1.32 -0.83
N ALA A 190 18.41 0.69 -0.09
CA ALA A 190 17.05 1.18 0.15
C ALA A 190 17.03 2.37 1.12
N ILE A 191 17.87 2.40 2.16
CA ILE A 191 17.91 3.53 3.11
C ILE A 191 18.46 4.82 2.48
N GLN A 192 19.21 4.72 1.37
CA GLN A 192 19.69 5.85 0.58
C GLN A 192 18.59 6.50 -0.29
N GLN A 193 17.44 5.84 -0.45
CA GLN A 193 16.28 6.34 -1.20
C GLN A 193 15.22 6.96 -0.28
N ASP A 194 14.13 7.48 -0.87
CA ASP A 194 12.96 8.02 -0.16
C ASP A 194 11.70 7.31 -0.68
N PRO A 195 11.24 6.22 -0.04
CA PRO A 195 10.01 5.53 -0.41
C PRO A 195 8.80 6.41 -0.10
N VAL A 196 7.91 6.59 -1.07
CA VAL A 196 6.76 7.49 -0.97
C VAL A 196 5.47 6.87 -1.51
N TYR A 197 4.34 7.36 -1.03
CA TYR A 197 3.10 7.28 -1.81
C TYR A 197 3.17 8.26 -2.98
N VAL A 198 2.58 7.90 -4.11
CA VAL A 198 2.45 8.77 -5.28
C VAL A 198 0.98 9.03 -5.59
N ARG A 199 0.65 10.24 -6.00
CA ARG A 199 -0.68 10.59 -6.53
C ARG A 199 -0.53 11.31 -7.86
N LEU A 200 -1.31 10.88 -8.85
CA LEU A 200 -1.35 11.48 -10.18
C LEU A 200 -2.76 12.02 -10.41
N GLY A 201 -2.92 13.33 -10.23
CA GLY A 201 -4.15 14.05 -10.48
C GLY A 201 -4.41 14.15 -11.97
N ILE A 202 -5.20 13.21 -12.48
CA ILE A 202 -5.68 13.24 -13.86
C ILE A 202 -6.88 14.16 -13.95
N PHE A 203 -6.80 15.14 -14.86
CA PHE A 203 -7.89 16.07 -15.14
C PHE A 203 -8.17 16.18 -16.64
N ARG A 204 -9.39 16.56 -16.98
CA ARG A 204 -9.84 16.84 -18.36
C ARG A 204 -10.56 18.18 -18.45
N ARG A 205 -10.45 18.85 -19.59
CA ARG A 205 -11.30 19.99 -19.94
C ARG A 205 -12.68 19.51 -20.37
N LEU A 206 -13.71 20.27 -20.01
CA LEU A 206 -15.07 20.11 -20.55
C LEU A 206 -15.36 21.19 -21.59
N ALA A 207 -16.03 20.80 -22.69
CA ALA A 207 -16.57 21.77 -23.63
C ALA A 207 -17.57 22.69 -22.91
N ASN A 208 -17.45 24.01 -23.12
CA ASN A 208 -18.30 25.04 -22.52
C ASN A 208 -18.24 25.14 -20.98
N SER A 209 -17.16 24.67 -20.33
CA SER A 209 -16.91 24.94 -18.91
C SER A 209 -15.59 25.68 -18.69
N SER A 210 -15.56 26.54 -17.68
CA SER A 210 -14.35 27.22 -17.19
C SER A 210 -13.57 26.40 -16.16
N GLU A 211 -14.10 25.26 -15.73
CA GLU A 211 -13.49 24.37 -14.75
C GLU A 211 -13.12 23.02 -15.38
N VAL A 212 -12.07 22.38 -14.85
CA VAL A 212 -11.69 21.01 -15.18
C VAL A 212 -12.33 20.00 -14.24
N GLU A 213 -12.53 18.77 -14.73
CA GLU A 213 -12.93 17.62 -13.91
C GLU A 213 -11.73 16.73 -13.62
N TRP A 214 -11.67 16.19 -12.40
CA TRP A 214 -10.62 15.30 -11.91
C TRP A 214 -11.15 13.87 -11.75
N LEU A 215 -10.30 12.88 -12.04
CA LEU A 215 -10.65 11.48 -11.88
C LEU A 215 -10.51 11.04 -10.41
N MET A 216 -11.55 10.44 -9.87
CA MET A 216 -11.68 10.05 -8.47
C MET A 216 -12.03 8.57 -8.33
N LEU A 217 -11.50 7.92 -7.30
CA LEU A 217 -11.73 6.52 -6.93
C LEU A 217 -12.09 6.39 -5.44
N ARG A 218 -12.85 5.36 -5.09
CA ARG A 218 -13.08 4.95 -3.70
C ARG A 218 -12.45 3.58 -3.42
N ARG A 219 -11.34 3.58 -2.68
CA ARG A 219 -10.64 2.36 -2.25
C ARG A 219 -11.23 1.84 -0.94
N ILE A 220 -11.59 0.57 -0.91
CA ILE A 220 -11.99 -0.18 0.28
C ILE A 220 -10.72 -0.58 1.03
N ASN A 221 -10.58 -0.16 2.28
CA ASN A 221 -9.42 -0.48 3.10
C ASN A 221 -9.62 -1.81 3.83
N ARG A 222 -8.54 -2.59 3.98
CA ARG A 222 -8.55 -3.85 4.74
C ARG A 222 -8.74 -3.58 6.24
N GLU A 223 -9.24 -4.58 6.98
CA GLU A 223 -9.44 -4.44 8.43
C GLU A 223 -8.15 -4.27 9.24
N LEU A 224 -7.01 -4.77 8.73
CA LEU A 224 -5.70 -4.44 9.29
C LEU A 224 -5.28 -3.02 8.86
N ARG A 225 -5.93 -2.02 9.47
CA ARG A 225 -5.69 -0.58 9.28
C ARG A 225 -5.61 0.13 10.64
N PRO A 226 -4.79 1.18 10.78
CA PRO A 226 -4.78 2.00 11.99
C PRO A 226 -6.10 2.80 12.13
N PRO A 227 -6.46 3.24 13.34
CA PRO A 227 -7.77 3.82 13.64
C PRO A 227 -8.05 5.15 12.91
N ASP A 228 -7.01 5.88 12.50
CA ASP A 228 -7.14 7.13 11.74
C ASP A 228 -7.53 6.92 10.26
N ILE A 229 -7.44 5.67 9.76
CA ILE A 229 -7.79 5.33 8.39
C ILE A 229 -9.25 4.84 8.34
N PRO A 230 -10.14 5.53 7.60
CA PRO A 230 -11.55 5.14 7.49
C PRO A 230 -11.71 3.81 6.72
N PRO A 231 -12.86 3.13 6.81
CA PRO A 231 -13.12 1.90 6.05
C PRO A 231 -12.99 2.07 4.53
N ILE A 232 -13.36 3.24 4.00
CA ILE A 232 -13.28 3.58 2.57
C ILE A 232 -12.56 4.92 2.42
N SER A 233 -11.65 5.03 1.45
CA SER A 233 -10.94 6.27 1.12
C SER A 233 -11.29 6.78 -0.26
N LEU A 234 -11.88 7.98 -0.32
CA LEU A 234 -11.99 8.78 -1.54
C LEU A 234 -10.60 9.36 -1.88
N LYS A 235 -10.07 9.02 -3.06
CA LYS A 235 -8.71 9.39 -3.51
C LYS A 235 -8.65 9.68 -5.01
N LEU A 236 -7.66 10.45 -5.44
CA LEU A 236 -7.21 10.49 -6.82
C LEU A 236 -6.33 9.25 -7.14
N PRO A 237 -6.06 8.93 -8.42
CA PRO A 237 -5.18 7.85 -8.82
C PRO A 237 -3.77 7.92 -8.21
N GLY A 238 -3.12 6.77 -8.14
CA GLY A 238 -1.75 6.58 -7.67
C GLY A 238 -1.68 5.75 -6.38
N LYS A 239 -0.63 4.92 -6.29
CA LYS A 239 -0.34 4.03 -5.15
C LYS A 239 0.95 4.48 -4.45
N TRP A 240 2.07 3.83 -4.75
CA TRP A 240 3.39 4.01 -4.11
C TRP A 240 4.53 3.56 -5.04
N THR A 241 5.75 4.00 -4.72
CA THR A 241 7.01 3.56 -5.33
C THR A 241 7.38 2.12 -4.96
N LEU A 242 7.99 1.39 -5.89
CA LEU A 242 8.73 0.14 -5.67
C LEU A 242 10.23 0.42 -5.40
N LEU A 243 11.00 -0.60 -5.02
CA LEU A 243 12.41 -0.47 -4.68
C LEU A 243 13.24 -0.13 -5.94
N TYR A 244 14.03 0.95 -5.88
CA TYR A 244 14.73 1.58 -7.03
C TYR A 244 13.82 2.31 -8.03
N GLU A 245 12.52 2.46 -7.76
CA GLU A 245 11.61 3.16 -8.66
C GLU A 245 11.56 4.67 -8.41
N ARG A 246 11.64 5.46 -9.50
CA ARG A 246 11.51 6.92 -9.47
C ARG A 246 10.04 7.36 -9.35
N TYR A 247 9.83 8.56 -8.81
CA TYR A 247 8.48 9.05 -8.47
C TYR A 247 7.53 9.23 -9.66
N LYS A 248 8.02 9.71 -10.81
CA LYS A 248 7.18 9.97 -11.99
C LYS A 248 6.75 8.65 -12.63
N GLU A 249 7.70 7.73 -12.77
CA GLU A 249 7.54 6.38 -13.27
C GLU A 249 6.53 5.59 -12.40
N ALA A 250 6.68 5.65 -11.07
CA ALA A 250 5.70 5.10 -10.13
C ALA A 250 4.30 5.73 -10.27
N ALA A 251 4.23 7.05 -10.46
CA ALA A 251 2.95 7.75 -10.64
C ALA A 251 2.23 7.32 -11.92
N ILE A 252 2.96 7.12 -13.03
CA ILE A 252 2.43 6.65 -14.32
C ILE A 252 1.98 5.19 -14.23
N ARG A 253 2.84 4.29 -13.73
CA ARG A 253 2.49 2.87 -13.53
C ARG A 253 1.24 2.72 -12.67
N THR A 254 1.20 3.40 -11.52
CA THR A 254 0.11 3.24 -10.56
C THR A 254 -1.18 3.96 -10.96
N LEU A 255 -1.13 4.91 -11.89
CA LEU A 255 -2.32 5.40 -12.59
C LEU A 255 -2.94 4.29 -13.45
N TRP A 256 -2.14 3.66 -14.32
CA TRP A 256 -2.63 2.61 -15.20
C TRP A 256 -3.23 1.45 -14.40
N GLU A 257 -2.54 1.00 -13.34
CA GLU A 257 -3.02 -0.08 -12.46
C GLU A 257 -4.39 0.20 -11.81
N GLU A 258 -4.74 1.47 -11.57
CA GLU A 258 -6.02 1.88 -10.96
C GLU A 258 -7.09 2.34 -11.95
N THR A 259 -6.75 2.61 -13.22
CA THR A 259 -7.69 3.28 -14.15
C THR A 259 -7.70 2.75 -15.59
N GLY A 260 -6.67 2.01 -16.00
CA GLY A 260 -6.38 1.63 -17.39
C GLY A 260 -5.80 2.77 -18.26
N ILE A 261 -5.69 4.00 -17.72
CA ILE A 261 -5.21 5.16 -18.48
C ILE A 261 -3.69 5.12 -18.59
N THR A 262 -3.18 5.26 -19.83
CA THR A 262 -1.76 5.50 -20.12
C THR A 262 -1.54 6.99 -20.37
N VAL A 263 -0.49 7.58 -19.79
CA VAL A 263 -0.07 8.96 -20.04
C VAL A 263 1.44 9.01 -20.33
N ASP A 264 1.85 9.94 -21.20
CA ASP A 264 3.27 10.14 -21.49
C ASP A 264 3.97 10.94 -20.39
N ALA A 265 5.23 10.60 -20.11
CA ALA A 265 6.03 11.21 -19.04
C ALA A 265 6.33 12.71 -19.25
N SER A 266 6.28 13.22 -20.47
CA SER A 266 6.40 14.67 -20.76
C SER A 266 5.22 15.48 -20.22
N ASN A 267 4.02 14.89 -20.19
CA ASN A 267 2.78 15.54 -19.74
C ASN A 267 2.51 15.37 -18.23
N VAL A 268 3.42 14.73 -17.49
CA VAL A 268 3.31 14.50 -16.05
C VAL A 268 4.18 15.51 -15.29
N TYR A 269 3.55 16.39 -14.54
CA TYR A 269 4.21 17.50 -13.84
C TYR A 269 4.15 17.33 -12.31
N PRO A 270 5.26 17.47 -11.57
CA PRO A 270 5.24 17.48 -10.11
C PRO A 270 4.59 18.77 -9.58
N THR A 271 3.69 18.63 -8.61
CA THR A 271 2.90 19.74 -8.05
C THR A 271 3.14 19.98 -6.57
N GLY A 272 3.50 18.95 -5.81
CA GLY A 272 3.70 19.10 -4.38
C GLY A 272 4.27 17.86 -3.70
N HIS A 273 4.61 18.03 -2.43
CA HIS A 273 4.94 16.93 -1.53
C HIS A 273 4.42 17.26 -0.13
N LEU A 274 3.91 16.26 0.58
CA LEU A 274 3.47 16.42 1.97
C LEU A 274 4.05 15.29 2.82
N TYR A 275 4.61 15.66 3.97
CA TYR A 275 5.00 14.76 5.04
C TYR A 275 4.58 15.39 6.35
N GLN A 276 3.53 14.83 6.95
CA GLN A 276 3.01 15.22 8.26
C GLN A 276 2.63 13.94 8.99
N THR A 277 3.25 13.71 10.15
CA THR A 277 3.02 12.54 10.99
C THR A 277 3.34 12.89 12.45
N VAL A 278 2.93 12.02 13.37
CA VAL A 278 3.23 12.08 14.81
C VAL A 278 3.96 10.80 15.24
N PRO A 279 4.67 10.78 16.37
CA PRO A 279 5.45 9.61 16.80
C PRO A 279 4.66 8.30 16.83
N GLN A 280 3.38 8.33 17.19
CA GLN A 280 2.48 7.17 17.20
C GLN A 280 2.27 6.55 15.80
N TYR A 281 2.62 7.27 14.73
CA TYR A 281 2.53 6.82 13.34
C TYR A 281 3.92 6.85 12.65
N TYR A 282 4.96 6.41 13.36
CA TYR A 282 6.37 6.34 12.91
C TYR A 282 6.63 5.56 11.60
N TRP A 283 5.64 4.87 11.03
CA TRP A 283 5.73 4.17 9.75
C TRP A 283 5.19 4.98 8.54
N ARG A 284 4.68 6.21 8.75
CA ARG A 284 4.11 7.04 7.68
C ARG A 284 5.19 7.57 6.74
N VAL A 285 5.12 7.19 5.47
CA VAL A 285 5.96 7.75 4.40
C VAL A 285 5.38 9.06 3.84
N PRO A 286 6.21 9.93 3.21
CA PRO A 286 5.72 11.10 2.47
C PRO A 286 4.78 10.74 1.31
N VAL A 287 4.09 11.76 0.80
CA VAL A 287 3.29 11.67 -0.44
C VAL A 287 3.82 12.67 -1.47
N ARG A 288 4.17 12.19 -2.66
CA ARG A 288 4.48 13.03 -3.84
C ARG A 288 3.25 13.18 -4.73
N TYR A 289 2.99 14.40 -5.17
CA TYR A 289 1.83 14.75 -5.99
C TYR A 289 2.28 15.21 -7.37
N PHE A 290 1.53 14.76 -8.37
CA PHE A 290 1.70 15.07 -9.78
C PHE A 290 0.34 15.39 -10.42
N VAL A 291 0.36 16.03 -11.58
CA VAL A 291 -0.82 16.20 -12.46
C VAL A 291 -0.50 15.85 -13.90
N ALA A 292 -1.52 15.45 -14.65
CA ALA A 292 -1.48 15.36 -16.11
C ALA A 292 -2.86 15.62 -16.71
N GLU A 293 -2.88 16.29 -17.86
CA GLU A 293 -4.08 16.47 -18.67
C GLU A 293 -4.34 15.20 -19.51
N VAL A 294 -5.62 14.85 -19.69
CA VAL A 294 -6.07 13.79 -20.62
C VAL A 294 -7.19 14.29 -21.54
N PRO A 295 -7.37 13.68 -22.73
CA PRO A 295 -8.48 13.99 -23.62
C PRO A 295 -9.84 13.89 -22.92
N SER A 296 -10.81 14.70 -23.34
CA SER A 296 -12.14 14.75 -22.71
C SER A 296 -12.93 13.43 -22.87
N ASP A 297 -12.66 12.72 -23.97
CA ASP A 297 -13.20 11.43 -24.37
C ASP A 297 -12.31 10.23 -24.00
N ILE A 298 -11.32 10.42 -23.12
CA ILE A 298 -10.43 9.35 -22.66
C ILE A 298 -11.23 8.15 -22.12
N ARG A 299 -10.87 6.96 -22.61
CA ARG A 299 -11.47 5.71 -22.11
C ARG A 299 -10.91 5.40 -20.73
N VAL A 300 -11.78 5.44 -19.73
CA VAL A 300 -11.49 4.92 -18.37
C VAL A 300 -11.93 3.47 -18.34
N GLU A 301 -11.03 2.55 -18.00
CA GLU A 301 -11.34 1.11 -17.91
C GLU A 301 -11.56 0.66 -16.45
N GLY A 302 -11.12 1.49 -15.49
CA GLY A 302 -11.16 1.19 -14.07
C GLY A 302 -9.93 0.40 -13.60
N PRO A 303 -9.94 -0.11 -12.36
CA PRO A 303 -8.79 -0.80 -11.79
C PRO A 303 -8.40 -2.07 -12.54
N GLN A 304 -7.16 -2.13 -12.99
CA GLN A 304 -6.56 -3.30 -13.65
C GLN A 304 -5.97 -4.28 -12.62
N VAL A 305 -5.41 -3.76 -11.54
CA VAL A 305 -4.78 -4.55 -10.47
C VAL A 305 -5.61 -4.47 -9.19
N VAL A 306 -5.90 -5.64 -8.60
CA VAL A 306 -6.75 -5.84 -7.40
C VAL A 306 -8.11 -5.10 -7.42
N PRO A 307 -8.93 -5.21 -8.48
CA PRO A 307 -10.14 -4.41 -8.68
C PRO A 307 -11.20 -4.52 -7.58
N LEU A 308 -11.24 -5.65 -6.86
CA LEU A 308 -12.17 -5.87 -5.74
C LEU A 308 -11.87 -5.01 -4.50
N GLN A 309 -10.71 -4.33 -4.46
CA GLN A 309 -10.38 -3.35 -3.41
C GLN A 309 -10.91 -1.94 -3.70
N TYR A 310 -11.74 -1.77 -4.73
CA TYR A 310 -12.36 -0.50 -5.11
C TYR A 310 -13.88 -0.67 -5.20
N MET A 311 -14.64 0.38 -4.89
CA MET A 311 -16.10 0.34 -5.00
C MET A 311 -16.50 0.21 -6.47
N ARG A 312 -17.20 -0.88 -6.79
CA ARG A 312 -17.78 -1.19 -8.11
C ARG A 312 -19.15 -1.85 -7.91
N ASN A 313 -20.00 -1.83 -8.92
CA ASN A 313 -21.28 -2.54 -8.98
C ASN A 313 -22.23 -2.29 -7.77
N TRP A 314 -22.18 -1.11 -7.16
CA TRP A 314 -23.04 -0.75 -6.04
C TRP A 314 -24.48 -0.42 -6.47
N ASP A 315 -25.44 -0.51 -5.55
CA ASP A 315 -26.79 -0.02 -5.77
C ASP A 315 -26.83 1.52 -5.60
N ALA A 316 -26.99 2.23 -6.72
CA ALA A 316 -27.05 3.69 -6.74
C ALA A 316 -28.24 4.27 -5.96
N ARG A 317 -29.35 3.53 -5.79
CA ARG A 317 -30.50 3.99 -4.99
C ARG A 317 -30.17 3.94 -3.50
N LEU A 318 -29.51 2.87 -3.05
CA LEU A 318 -29.07 2.74 -1.66
C LEU A 318 -28.01 3.77 -1.27
N LEU A 319 -27.02 4.03 -2.13
CA LEU A 319 -26.01 5.07 -1.84
C LEU A 319 -26.59 6.50 -1.92
N ARG A 320 -27.57 6.76 -2.81
CA ARG A 320 -28.19 8.09 -2.93
C ARG A 320 -29.01 8.50 -1.70
N GLN A 321 -29.50 7.54 -0.91
CA GLN A 321 -30.16 7.78 0.38
C GLN A 321 -29.21 7.68 1.59
N SER A 322 -27.91 7.43 1.38
CA SER A 322 -26.93 7.37 2.48
C SER A 322 -26.82 8.73 3.20
N PRO A 323 -26.62 8.75 4.53
CA PRO A 323 -26.37 9.98 5.27
C PRO A 323 -24.99 10.61 4.95
N ASP A 324 -24.02 9.86 4.42
CA ASP A 324 -22.71 10.38 4.02
C ASP A 324 -22.81 11.22 2.72
N PRO A 325 -22.39 12.50 2.70
CA PRO A 325 -22.26 13.28 1.47
C PRO A 325 -21.42 12.60 0.37
N ILE A 326 -20.36 11.86 0.73
CA ILE A 326 -19.49 11.17 -0.23
C ILE A 326 -20.25 10.06 -0.95
N ASP A 327 -21.05 9.25 -0.25
CA ASP A 327 -21.89 8.22 -0.86
C ASP A 327 -22.90 8.82 -1.86
N ARG A 328 -23.54 9.93 -1.49
CA ARG A 328 -24.51 10.61 -2.35
C ARG A 328 -23.87 11.18 -3.61
N ALA A 329 -22.71 11.84 -3.49
CA ALA A 329 -21.94 12.35 -4.63
C ALA A 329 -21.42 11.21 -5.52
N TRP A 330 -20.96 10.11 -4.91
CA TRP A 330 -20.53 8.91 -5.62
C TRP A 330 -21.68 8.32 -6.46
N ALA A 331 -22.88 8.18 -5.90
CA ALA A 331 -24.08 7.72 -6.63
C ALA A 331 -24.70 8.76 -7.59
N GLN A 332 -24.09 9.93 -7.76
CA GLN A 332 -24.44 10.93 -8.77
C GLN A 332 -23.46 10.95 -9.94
N LEU A 333 -22.16 10.81 -9.68
CA LEU A 333 -21.08 11.09 -10.64
C LEU A 333 -20.24 9.86 -11.02
N ALA A 334 -20.24 8.81 -10.20
CA ALA A 334 -19.40 7.63 -10.45
C ALA A 334 -20.11 6.60 -11.32
N ASP A 335 -19.36 5.99 -12.24
CA ASP A 335 -19.83 4.84 -13.01
C ASP A 335 -19.62 3.53 -12.23
N PRO A 336 -20.67 2.73 -11.96
CA PRO A 336 -20.55 1.47 -11.25
C PRO A 336 -19.78 0.39 -12.01
N ALA A 337 -19.60 0.50 -13.34
CA ALA A 337 -18.82 -0.47 -14.10
C ALA A 337 -17.30 -0.27 -13.87
N THR A 338 -16.79 0.94 -14.04
CA THR A 338 -15.37 1.27 -13.84
C THR A 338 -14.98 1.48 -12.36
N GLY A 339 -15.90 1.97 -11.53
CA GLY A 339 -15.58 2.39 -10.16
C GLY A 339 -14.86 3.74 -10.08
N CYS A 340 -15.00 4.57 -11.12
CA CYS A 340 -14.38 5.89 -11.24
C CYS A 340 -15.45 6.98 -11.36
N ALA A 341 -15.11 8.19 -10.92
CA ALA A 341 -15.96 9.39 -11.05
C ALA A 341 -15.15 10.57 -11.58
N TRP A 342 -15.78 11.41 -12.41
CA TRP A 342 -15.26 12.73 -12.73
C TRP A 342 -15.87 13.75 -11.75
N MET A 343 -15.02 14.53 -11.06
CA MET A 343 -15.45 15.49 -10.04
C MET A 343 -14.72 16.83 -10.19
N LYS A 344 -15.45 17.93 -10.00
CA LYS A 344 -14.89 19.29 -9.96
C LYS A 344 -14.06 19.51 -8.70
N ALA A 345 -12.99 20.32 -8.79
CA ALA A 345 -12.12 20.62 -7.65
C ALA A 345 -12.89 21.17 -6.45
N SER A 346 -13.81 22.11 -6.68
CA SER A 346 -14.70 22.70 -5.67
C SER A 346 -15.54 21.68 -4.91
N MET A 347 -16.04 20.63 -5.58
CA MET A 347 -16.73 19.52 -4.92
C MET A 347 -15.78 18.62 -4.13
N ILE A 348 -14.58 18.35 -4.66
CA ILE A 348 -13.57 17.54 -3.95
C ILE A 348 -13.15 18.26 -2.65
N ASP A 349 -12.90 19.56 -2.71
CA ASP A 349 -12.60 20.39 -1.54
C ASP A 349 -13.75 20.35 -0.53
N GLN A 350 -15.00 20.51 -0.97
CA GLN A 350 -16.17 20.40 -0.08
C GLN A 350 -16.28 19.02 0.60
N LEU A 351 -16.07 17.93 -0.14
CA LEU A 351 -16.14 16.56 0.39
C LEU A 351 -14.97 16.21 1.30
N GLN A 352 -13.79 16.81 1.10
CA GLN A 352 -12.60 16.59 1.91
C GLN A 352 -12.51 17.52 3.12
N LYS A 353 -13.15 18.70 3.09
CA LYS A 353 -13.12 19.71 4.18
C LYS A 353 -13.29 19.13 5.59
N PRO A 354 -14.25 18.23 5.88
CA PRO A 354 -14.42 17.65 7.22
C PRO A 354 -13.24 16.81 7.73
N LEU A 355 -12.38 16.29 6.84
CA LEU A 355 -11.28 15.37 7.15
C LEU A 355 -9.89 15.94 6.84
N ARG A 356 -9.82 17.06 6.11
CA ARG A 356 -8.58 17.61 5.54
C ARG A 356 -8.45 19.12 5.63
N GLY A 357 -9.48 19.84 6.05
CA GLY A 357 -9.53 21.30 6.00
C GLY A 357 -9.76 21.83 4.58
N ASP A 358 -9.73 23.16 4.45
CA ASP A 358 -9.95 23.86 3.19
C ASP A 358 -8.79 23.70 2.19
N ASN A 359 -9.04 24.07 0.93
CA ASN A 359 -8.06 24.12 -0.16
C ASN A 359 -7.32 22.78 -0.41
N TYR A 360 -8.01 21.64 -0.23
CA TYR A 360 -7.44 20.31 -0.38
C TYR A 360 -6.74 20.09 -1.73
N MET A 361 -7.36 20.54 -2.82
CA MET A 361 -6.85 20.42 -4.19
C MET A 361 -5.69 21.38 -4.44
N ALA A 362 -5.83 22.66 -4.08
CA ALA A 362 -4.80 23.68 -4.34
C ALA A 362 -3.46 23.37 -3.64
N ILE A 363 -3.50 22.86 -2.39
CA ILE A 363 -2.29 22.46 -1.63
C ILE A 363 -1.52 21.30 -2.31
N ARG A 364 -2.19 20.51 -3.17
CA ARG A 364 -1.65 19.23 -3.67
C ARG A 364 -1.41 19.21 -5.18
N TYR A 365 -2.27 19.85 -5.96
CA TYR A 365 -2.36 19.68 -7.41
C TYR A 365 -2.30 21.00 -8.20
N THR A 366 -1.91 22.11 -7.58
CA THR A 366 -1.59 23.33 -8.33
C THR A 366 -0.41 23.05 -9.27
N PRO A 367 -0.56 23.19 -10.60
CA PRO A 367 0.53 22.92 -11.54
C PRO A 367 1.70 23.89 -11.36
N PRO A 368 2.94 23.52 -11.74
CA PRO A 368 4.05 24.46 -11.75
C PRO A 368 3.94 25.41 -12.96
N PRO A 369 4.46 26.66 -12.90
CA PRO A 369 4.29 27.62 -13.99
C PRO A 369 4.79 27.15 -15.37
N TYR A 370 5.91 26.40 -15.40
CA TYR A 370 6.50 25.87 -16.64
C TYR A 370 5.68 24.77 -17.33
N SER A 371 4.56 24.34 -16.74
CA SER A 371 3.65 23.37 -17.36
C SER A 371 2.61 24.00 -18.28
N ASN A 372 2.37 25.31 -18.18
CA ASN A 372 1.27 26.03 -18.85
C ASN A 372 -0.12 25.42 -18.56
N LEU A 373 -0.30 24.90 -17.33
CA LEU A 373 -1.55 24.32 -16.85
C LEU A 373 -2.18 25.10 -15.70
N GLN A 374 -1.55 26.15 -15.16
CA GLN A 374 -2.05 26.85 -13.97
C GLN A 374 -3.39 27.54 -14.23
N GLU A 375 -3.46 28.27 -15.32
CA GLU A 375 -4.63 28.97 -15.85
C GLU A 375 -5.71 28.01 -16.38
N VAL A 376 -5.31 26.83 -16.84
CA VAL A 376 -6.21 25.75 -17.29
C VAL A 376 -6.91 25.09 -16.11
N VAL A 377 -6.15 24.83 -15.04
CA VAL A 377 -6.59 24.12 -13.84
C VAL A 377 -7.30 25.04 -12.85
N GLY A 378 -6.95 26.33 -12.80
CA GLY A 378 -7.68 27.35 -12.03
C GLY A 378 -7.51 27.27 -10.51
N LEU A 379 -6.44 26.65 -10.00
CA LEU A 379 -6.18 26.52 -8.56
C LEU A 379 -5.30 27.62 -7.96
N GLY A 380 -4.64 28.45 -8.79
CA GLY A 380 -3.52 29.31 -8.40
C GLY A 380 -3.87 30.68 -7.81
N ASP A 381 -5.09 31.20 -8.04
CA ASP A 381 -5.45 32.60 -7.70
C ASP A 381 -5.94 32.81 -6.25
N GLY A 382 -5.82 31.77 -5.42
CA GLY A 382 -6.15 31.84 -4.00
C GLY A 382 -5.08 32.59 -3.22
N SER A 383 -5.30 33.89 -3.00
CA SER A 383 -4.49 34.69 -2.07
C SER A 383 -4.41 33.99 -0.70
N ILE A 384 -3.19 33.67 -0.27
CA ILE A 384 -2.92 33.39 1.14
C ILE A 384 -3.02 34.73 1.86
N THR A 385 -4.25 35.13 2.22
CA THR A 385 -4.42 36.12 3.28
C THR A 385 -3.89 35.47 4.57
N PRO A 386 -2.78 35.96 5.15
CA PRO A 386 -2.45 35.55 6.49
C PRO A 386 -3.61 35.96 7.38
N SER A 387 -4.06 35.07 8.25
CA SER A 387 -5.01 35.41 9.30
C SER A 387 -4.35 36.41 10.24
N THR A 388 -4.50 37.71 9.96
CA THR A 388 -4.25 38.76 10.94
C THR A 388 -5.17 38.51 12.10
N GLY A 389 -4.61 37.98 13.20
CA GLY A 389 -5.35 37.83 14.44
C GLY A 389 -5.83 39.21 14.87
N ASN A 390 -7.12 39.33 15.16
CA ASN A 390 -7.69 40.55 15.74
C ASN A 390 -7.14 40.71 17.17
N GLY A 391 -6.02 41.42 17.28
CA GLY A 391 -5.67 42.15 18.50
C GLY A 391 -6.49 43.41 18.57
N GLU A 392 -7.76 43.31 18.97
CA GLU A 392 -8.52 44.46 19.43
C GLU A 392 -8.15 44.74 20.90
N ASP A 393 -7.08 45.51 21.09
CA ASP A 393 -6.84 46.21 22.35
C ASP A 393 -7.88 47.34 22.47
N ALA A 394 -8.86 47.18 23.36
CA ALA A 394 -9.73 48.27 23.79
C ALA A 394 -10.30 48.06 25.20
N SER A 395 -9.85 48.90 26.14
CA SER A 395 -10.31 49.09 27.54
C SER A 395 -9.62 48.25 28.61
#